data_AF-A0A5J4RTK7-F1
#
_entry.id   AF-A0A5J4RTK7-F1
#
_cell.length_a   1.000
_cell.length_b   1.000
_cell.length_c   1.000
_cell.angle_alpha   90.00
_cell.angle_beta   90.00
_cell.angle_gamma   90.00
#
_symmetry.space_group_name_H-M   'P 1'
#
loop_
_entity.id
_entity.type
_entity.pdbx_description
1 polymer ?
#
loop_
_entity_poly.entity_id
_entity_poly.type
_entity_poly.pdbx_seq_one_letter_code
_entity_poly.pdbx_strand_id
1 'polypeptide(L)'
;MSNQNRKTIFTTIAIDKETGSLVEKLCKRYSLKKGEIVKRAFLYIDKACINPSEAPESTKAELAKINKRQDDIIRFIRHYEEEQLNPMIRVCNSIAVRFDTVVKDMNEELNREIANSKDALIQVLRKLDEQFGKQAEVINNHSKVINHLFQI
;
A
#
# COMPACT_ATOMS: atom_id res chain seq x y z
N MET A 1 -43.41 -16.85 -55.57
CA MET A 1 -44.14 -16.87 -54.28
C MET A 1 -43.94 -18.24 -53.64
N SER A 2 -43.26 -18.30 -52.50
CA SER A 2 -43.21 -19.49 -51.66
C SER A 2 -43.45 -19.05 -50.21
N ASN A 3 -44.69 -19.19 -49.76
CA ASN A 3 -45.04 -19.03 -48.35
C ASN A 3 -44.36 -20.15 -47.56
N GLN A 4 -43.19 -19.86 -47.00
CA GLN A 4 -42.63 -20.65 -45.90
C GLN A 4 -43.53 -20.43 -44.67
N ASN A 5 -44.66 -21.13 -44.63
CA ASN A 5 -45.48 -21.27 -43.44
C ASN A 5 -44.66 -22.00 -42.37
N ARG A 6 -43.89 -21.25 -41.56
CA ARG A 6 -43.48 -21.74 -40.24
C ARG A 6 -44.76 -22.07 -39.48
N LYS A 7 -45.03 -23.36 -39.25
CA LYS A 7 -46.09 -23.84 -38.35
C LYS A 7 -45.77 -23.36 -36.93
N THR A 8 -46.10 -22.11 -36.63
CA THR A 8 -46.12 -21.60 -35.25
C THR A 8 -47.40 -22.13 -34.64
N ILE A 9 -47.30 -23.14 -33.77
CA ILE A 9 -48.44 -23.66 -33.01
C ILE A 9 -48.78 -22.58 -31.96
N PHE A 10 -49.89 -21.87 -32.15
CA PHE A 10 -50.35 -20.88 -31.18
C PHE A 10 -51.00 -21.59 -30.00
N THR A 11 -50.69 -21.13 -28.79
CA THR A 11 -51.30 -21.61 -27.55
C THR A 11 -52.00 -20.44 -26.86
N THR A 12 -53.19 -20.68 -26.30
CA THR A 12 -53.98 -19.67 -25.60
C THR A 12 -53.79 -19.81 -24.09
N ILE A 13 -53.55 -18.69 -23.41
CA ILE A 13 -53.50 -18.60 -21.95
C ILE A 13 -54.60 -17.63 -21.51
N ALA A 14 -55.41 -18.02 -20.53
CA ALA A 14 -56.39 -17.13 -19.93
C ALA A 14 -55.71 -16.22 -18.92
N ILE A 15 -55.98 -14.91 -18.99
CA ILE A 15 -55.51 -13.90 -18.05
C ILE A 15 -56.71 -13.11 -17.51
N ASP A 16 -56.58 -12.59 -16.30
CA ASP A 16 -57.58 -11.71 -15.71
C ASP A 16 -57.59 -10.33 -16.38
N LYS A 17 -58.64 -9.54 -16.09
CA LYS A 17 -58.84 -8.22 -16.72
C LYS A 17 -57.76 -7.21 -16.33
N GLU A 18 -57.21 -7.30 -15.12
CA GLU A 18 -56.20 -6.35 -14.64
C GLU A 18 -54.87 -6.59 -15.35
N THR A 19 -54.44 -7.85 -15.42
CA THR A 19 -53.26 -8.25 -16.20
C THR A 19 -53.41 -7.88 -17.67
N GLY A 20 -54.59 -8.08 -18.26
CA GLY A 20 -54.90 -7.65 -19.63
C GLY A 20 -54.72 -6.14 -19.85
N SER A 21 -55.19 -5.31 -18.90
CA SER A 21 -55.01 -3.86 -18.95
C SER A 21 -53.54 -3.45 -18.85
N LEU A 22 -52.75 -4.13 -18.01
CA LEU A 22 -51.32 -3.89 -17.87
C LEU A 22 -50.55 -4.21 -19.17
N VAL A 23 -50.86 -5.34 -19.81
CA VAL A 23 -50.31 -5.70 -21.12
C VAL A 23 -50.64 -4.63 -22.15
N GLU A 24 -51.87 -4.10 -22.17
CA GLU A 24 -52.27 -3.02 -23.09
C GLU A 24 -51.52 -1.71 -22.83
N LYS A 25 -51.35 -1.32 -21.56
CA LYS A 25 -50.55 -0.13 -21.19
C LYS A 25 -49.12 -0.25 -21.68
N LEU A 26 -48.50 -1.41 -21.50
CA LEU A 26 -47.13 -1.67 -21.95
C LEU A 26 -47.04 -1.72 -23.49
N CYS A 27 -48.02 -2.32 -24.17
CA CYS A 27 -48.11 -2.31 -25.62
C CYS A 27 -48.18 -0.88 -26.18
N LYS A 28 -48.98 0.00 -25.56
CA LYS A 28 -49.07 1.43 -25.93
C LYS A 28 -47.78 2.19 -25.66
N ARG A 29 -47.14 1.96 -24.51
CA ARG A 29 -45.90 2.66 -24.11
C ARG A 29 -44.73 2.38 -25.06
N TYR A 30 -44.58 1.13 -25.46
CA TYR A 30 -43.44 0.69 -26.27
C TYR A 30 -43.80 0.43 -27.74
N SER A 31 -45.04 0.73 -28.15
CA SER A 31 -45.54 0.52 -29.52
C SER A 31 -45.37 -0.93 -30.03
N LEU A 32 -45.62 -1.91 -29.15
CA LEU A 32 -45.47 -3.34 -29.45
C LEU A 32 -46.82 -4.05 -29.55
N LYS A 33 -46.86 -5.13 -30.34
CA LYS A 33 -48.03 -6.03 -30.39
C LYS A 33 -48.10 -6.90 -29.13
N LYS A 34 -49.31 -7.29 -28.72
CA LYS A 34 -49.55 -8.15 -27.53
C LYS A 34 -48.71 -9.44 -27.54
N GLY A 35 -48.62 -10.12 -28.68
CA GLY A 35 -47.80 -11.35 -28.77
C GLY A 35 -46.29 -11.09 -28.65
N GLU A 36 -45.81 -9.93 -29.13
CA GLU A 36 -44.40 -9.58 -29.07
C GLU A 36 -43.97 -9.18 -27.66
N ILE A 37 -44.80 -8.42 -26.95
CA ILE A 37 -44.48 -7.99 -25.59
C ILE A 37 -44.42 -9.18 -24.62
N VAL A 38 -45.32 -10.16 -24.79
CA VAL A 38 -45.32 -11.39 -24.00
C VAL A 38 -44.05 -12.20 -24.27
N LYS A 39 -43.69 -12.39 -25.55
CA LYS A 39 -42.45 -13.07 -25.92
C LYS A 39 -41.21 -12.39 -25.33
N ARG A 40 -41.15 -11.05 -25.39
CA ARG A 40 -40.04 -10.26 -24.84
C ARG A 40 -40.00 -10.36 -23.32
N ALA A 41 -41.13 -10.29 -22.64
CA ALA A 41 -41.21 -10.38 -21.18
C ALA A 41 -40.63 -11.72 -20.67
N PHE A 42 -41.05 -12.85 -21.23
CA PHE A 42 -40.50 -14.16 -20.84
C PHE A 42 -39.01 -14.28 -21.19
N LEU A 43 -38.57 -13.74 -22.33
CA LEU A 43 -37.14 -13.69 -22.66
C LEU A 43 -36.35 -12.82 -21.67
N TYR A 44 -36.92 -11.73 -21.16
CA TYR A 44 -36.26 -10.92 -20.13
C TYR A 44 -36.20 -11.63 -18.79
N ILE A 45 -37.26 -12.32 -18.38
CA ILE A 45 -37.26 -13.12 -17.15
C ILE A 45 -36.16 -14.18 -17.20
N ASP A 46 -36.09 -14.93 -18.30
CA ASP A 46 -35.10 -15.99 -18.52
C ASP A 46 -33.67 -15.43 -18.59
N LYS A 47 -33.43 -14.38 -19.39
CA LYS A 47 -32.08 -13.83 -19.57
C LYS A 47 -31.57 -12.97 -18.42
N ALA A 48 -32.46 -12.28 -17.71
CA ALA A 48 -32.09 -11.44 -16.58
C ALA A 48 -32.16 -12.21 -15.25
N CYS A 49 -32.42 -13.52 -15.28
CA CYS A 49 -32.51 -14.40 -14.12
C CYS A 49 -33.47 -13.85 -13.04
N ILE A 50 -34.58 -13.22 -13.46
CA ILE A 50 -35.58 -12.67 -12.54
C ILE A 50 -36.45 -13.81 -12.04
N ASN A 51 -36.63 -13.94 -10.74
CA ASN A 51 -37.53 -14.93 -10.17
C ASN A 51 -38.98 -14.39 -10.12
N PRO A 52 -39.91 -14.86 -10.97
CA PRO A 52 -41.28 -14.37 -10.98
C PRO A 52 -42.11 -14.84 -9.76
N SER A 53 -41.59 -15.76 -8.94
CA SER A 53 -42.25 -16.15 -7.68
C SER A 53 -42.06 -15.14 -6.56
N GLU A 54 -41.05 -14.27 -6.69
CA GLU A 54 -40.76 -13.22 -5.71
C GLU A 54 -41.47 -11.93 -6.10
N ALA A 55 -41.92 -11.16 -5.10
CA ALA A 55 -42.50 -9.86 -5.36
C ALA A 55 -41.45 -9.00 -6.09
N PRO A 56 -41.84 -8.22 -7.12
CA PRO A 56 -40.90 -7.40 -7.87
C PRO A 56 -40.26 -6.37 -6.91
N GLU A 57 -39.02 -6.65 -6.50
CA GLU A 57 -38.24 -5.72 -5.68
C GLU A 57 -37.89 -4.49 -6.52
N SER A 58 -38.17 -3.31 -5.99
CA SER A 58 -37.83 -2.07 -6.67
C SER A 58 -36.31 -1.97 -6.79
N THR A 59 -35.79 -1.71 -7.99
CA THR A 59 -34.36 -1.49 -8.24
C THR A 59 -33.78 -0.41 -7.32
N LYS A 60 -34.60 0.55 -6.89
CA LYS A 60 -34.24 1.57 -5.91
C LYS A 60 -33.92 0.99 -4.52
N ALA A 61 -34.65 -0.04 -4.09
CA ALA A 61 -34.43 -0.70 -2.80
C ALA A 61 -33.13 -1.52 -2.81
N GLU A 62 -32.86 -2.24 -3.90
CA GLU A 62 -31.60 -2.97 -4.06
C GLU A 62 -30.38 -2.05 -4.10
N LEU A 63 -30.48 -0.94 -4.85
CA LEU A 63 -29.44 0.09 -4.84
C LEU A 63 -29.22 0.69 -3.45
N ALA A 64 -30.29 0.89 -2.66
CA ALA A 64 -30.16 1.37 -1.29
C ALA A 64 -29.45 0.36 -0.37
N LYS A 65 -29.74 -0.95 -0.51
CA LYS A 65 -29.04 -2.01 0.22
C LYS A 65 -27.54 -2.03 -0.12
N ILE A 66 -27.20 -1.90 -1.41
CA ILE A 66 -25.81 -1.84 -1.88
C ILE A 66 -25.10 -0.60 -1.32
N ASN A 67 -25.71 0.58 -1.43
CA ASN A 67 -25.13 1.83 -0.90
C ASN A 67 -24.86 1.74 0.60
N LYS A 68 -25.80 1.20 1.38
CA LYS A 68 -25.59 0.98 2.82
C LYS A 68 -24.37 0.07 3.08
N ARG A 69 -24.23 -1.02 2.34
CA ARG A 69 -23.07 -1.92 2.46
C ARG A 69 -21.77 -1.22 2.08
N GLN A 70 -21.78 -0.36 1.06
CA GLN A 70 -20.62 0.45 0.69
C GLN A 70 -20.24 1.42 1.80
N ASP A 71 -21.20 2.13 2.39
CA ASP A 71 -20.96 3.03 3.51
C ASP A 71 -20.37 2.31 4.72
N ASP A 72 -20.86 1.10 5.02
CA ASP A 72 -20.35 0.27 6.11
C ASP A 72 -18.90 -0.18 5.84
N ILE A 73 -18.56 -0.55 4.59
CA ILE A 73 -17.18 -0.88 4.19
C ILE A 73 -16.27 0.35 4.31
N ILE A 74 -16.71 1.51 3.82
CA ILE A 74 -15.94 2.76 3.93
C ILE A 74 -15.68 3.09 5.40
N ARG A 75 -16.70 2.94 6.26
CA ARG A 75 -16.56 3.16 7.71
C ARG A 75 -15.56 2.19 8.33
N PHE A 76 -15.60 0.91 7.96
CA PHE A 76 -14.65 -0.09 8.43
C PHE A 76 -13.21 0.26 8.03
N ILE A 77 -12.99 0.64 6.77
CA ILE A 77 -11.64 1.01 6.27
C ILE A 77 -11.10 2.22 7.03
N ARG A 78 -11.89 3.28 7.18
CA ARG A 78 -11.47 4.49 7.90
C ARG A 78 -11.16 4.19 9.37
N HIS A 79 -12.00 3.40 10.02
CA HIS A 79 -11.76 3.00 11.40
C HIS A 79 -10.45 2.21 11.55
N TYR A 80 -10.18 1.26 10.65
CA TYR A 80 -8.93 0.51 10.66
C TYR A 80 -7.71 1.39 10.37
N GLU A 81 -7.85 2.34 9.43
CA GLU A 81 -6.80 3.31 9.10
C GLU A 81 -6.45 4.19 10.30
N GLU A 82 -7.47 4.70 11.01
CA GLU A 82 -7.32 5.56 12.18
C GLU A 82 -6.74 4.81 13.39
N GLU A 83 -7.27 3.63 13.72
CA GLU A 83 -6.91 2.88 14.94
C GLU A 83 -5.62 2.06 14.79
N GLN A 84 -5.31 1.57 13.59
CA GLN A 84 -4.16 0.67 13.41
C GLN A 84 -3.09 1.26 12.50
N LEU A 85 -3.45 1.62 11.27
CA LEU A 85 -2.46 1.98 10.26
C LEU A 85 -1.71 3.27 10.61
N ASN A 86 -2.45 4.33 10.98
CA ASN A 86 -1.87 5.63 11.31
C ASN A 86 -0.94 5.56 12.53
N PRO A 87 -1.29 4.91 13.66
CA PRO A 87 -0.37 4.69 14.77
C PRO A 87 0.89 3.93 14.36
N MET A 88 0.77 2.87 13.55
CA MET A 88 1.94 2.10 13.07
C MET A 88 2.89 2.98 12.25
N ILE A 89 2.36 3.82 11.36
CA ILE A 89 3.16 4.77 10.57
C ILE A 89 3.88 5.77 11.49
N ARG A 90 3.20 6.31 12.51
CA ARG A 90 3.81 7.23 13.48
C ARG A 90 4.95 6.57 14.26
N VAL A 91 4.74 5.33 14.72
CA VAL A 91 5.77 4.56 15.44
C VAL A 91 6.96 4.30 14.52
N CYS A 92 6.73 3.89 13.28
CA CYS A 92 7.80 3.66 12.30
C CYS A 92 8.63 4.93 12.06
N ASN A 93 7.97 6.07 11.85
CA ASN A 93 8.65 7.37 11.69
C ASN A 93 9.43 7.78 12.95
N SER A 94 8.87 7.54 14.13
CA SER A 94 9.57 7.81 15.40
C SER A 94 10.82 6.95 15.56
N ILE A 95 10.75 5.66 15.18
CA ILE A 95 11.90 4.76 15.20
C ILE A 95 12.98 5.24 14.22
N ALA A 96 12.59 5.62 13.00
CA ALA A 96 13.53 6.13 12.00
C ALA A 96 14.29 7.37 12.50
N VAL A 97 13.58 8.36 13.05
CA VAL A 97 14.20 9.58 13.61
C VAL A 97 15.14 9.26 14.78
N ARG A 98 14.76 8.34 15.67
CA ARG A 98 15.62 7.90 16.77
C ARG A 98 16.87 7.18 16.26
N PHE A 99 16.72 6.34 15.24
CA PHE A 99 17.85 5.64 14.63
C PHE A 99 18.84 6.63 14.00
N ASP A 100 18.36 7.60 13.23
CA ASP A 100 19.22 8.63 12.62
C ASP A 100 19.98 9.43 13.69
N THR A 101 19.31 9.76 14.81
CA THR A 101 19.95 10.45 15.93
C THR A 101 21.06 9.60 16.55
N VAL A 102 20.79 8.32 16.85
CA VAL A 102 21.78 7.40 17.42
C VAL A 102 22.98 7.21 16.50
N VAL A 103 22.74 7.06 15.19
CA VAL A 103 23.83 6.92 14.19
C VAL A 103 24.70 8.17 14.15
N LYS A 104 24.07 9.35 14.20
CA LYS A 104 24.79 10.62 14.23
C LYS A 104 25.65 10.75 15.50
N ASP A 105 25.07 10.50 16.67
CA ASP A 105 25.77 10.58 17.95
C ASP A 105 26.94 9.58 18.01
N MET A 106 26.73 8.37 17.51
CA MET A 106 27.79 7.35 17.42
C MET A 106 28.92 7.77 16.48
N ASN A 107 28.60 8.41 15.34
CA ASN A 107 29.60 8.90 14.41
C ASN A 107 30.40 10.07 15.02
N GLU A 108 29.76 10.97 15.75
CA GLU A 108 30.45 12.04 16.48
C GLU A 108 31.39 11.49 17.55
N GLU A 109 30.94 10.51 18.34
CA GLU A 109 31.76 9.85 19.36
C GLU A 109 32.95 9.10 18.74
N LEU A 110 32.72 8.35 17.66
CA LEU A 110 33.79 7.65 16.95
C LEU A 110 34.84 8.62 16.42
N ASN A 111 34.43 9.76 15.86
CA ASN A 111 35.35 10.79 15.39
C ASN A 111 36.16 11.41 16.54
N ARG A 112 35.52 11.65 17.70
CA ARG A 112 36.22 12.10 18.91
C ARG A 112 37.28 11.09 19.34
N GLU A 113 36.94 9.81 19.39
CA GLU A 113 37.85 8.77 19.85
C GLU A 113 39.02 8.56 18.89
N ILE A 114 38.77 8.61 17.58
CA ILE A 114 39.84 8.59 16.56
C ILE A 114 40.77 9.80 16.72
N ALA A 115 40.23 10.99 16.98
CA ALA A 115 41.04 12.19 17.18
C ALA A 115 41.89 12.09 18.46
N ASN A 116 41.30 11.65 19.57
CA ASN A 116 41.99 11.44 20.85
C ASN A 116 43.10 10.39 20.72
N SER A 117 42.82 9.27 20.07
CA SER A 117 43.79 8.21 19.82
C SER A 117 44.97 8.71 18.97
N LYS A 118 44.68 9.48 17.91
CA LYS A 118 45.72 10.12 17.08
C LYS A 118 46.59 11.07 17.90
N ASP A 119 45.97 11.92 18.73
CA ASP A 119 46.74 12.85 19.58
C ASP A 119 47.62 12.11 20.58
N ALA A 120 47.10 11.07 21.23
CA ALA A 120 47.88 10.22 22.13
C ALA A 120 49.07 9.57 21.41
N LEU A 121 48.88 9.05 20.19
CA LEU A 121 49.98 8.50 19.38
C LEU A 121 51.01 9.57 19.04
N ILE A 122 50.59 10.78 18.66
CA ILE A 122 51.50 11.90 18.38
C ILE A 122 52.32 12.26 19.63
N GLN A 123 51.69 12.31 20.81
CA GLN A 123 52.39 12.59 22.07
C GLN A 123 53.44 11.51 22.40
N VAL A 124 53.11 10.24 22.18
CA VAL A 124 54.06 9.13 22.37
C VAL A 124 55.24 9.25 21.40
N LEU A 125 54.97 9.52 20.11
CA LEU A 125 56.02 9.71 19.11
C LEU A 125 56.94 10.90 19.44
N ARG A 126 56.38 12.02 19.91
CA ARG A 126 57.18 13.18 20.36
C ARG A 126 58.08 12.82 21.54
N LYS A 127 57.57 12.11 22.54
CA LYS A 127 58.38 11.66 23.68
C LYS A 127 59.50 10.72 23.23
N LEU A 128 59.22 9.83 22.27
CA LEU A 128 60.22 8.91 21.74
C LEU A 128 61.34 9.65 21.00
N ASP A 129 60.97 10.63 20.17
CA ASP A 129 61.92 11.51 19.45
C ASP A 129 62.82 12.28 20.43
N GLU A 130 62.25 12.85 21.49
CA GLU A 130 63.00 13.52 22.55
C GLU A 130 64.00 12.57 23.25
N GLN A 131 63.63 11.32 23.50
CA GLN A 131 64.53 10.33 24.11
C GLN A 131 65.65 9.92 23.16
N PHE A 132 65.35 9.70 21.87
CA PHE A 132 66.38 9.40 20.88
C PHE A 132 67.33 10.58 20.68
N GLY A 133 66.85 11.81 20.71
CA GLY A 133 67.68 13.02 20.70
C GLY A 133 68.69 13.03 21.86
N LYS A 134 68.23 12.74 23.09
CA LYS A 134 69.11 12.62 24.26
C LYS A 134 70.15 11.50 24.12
N GLN A 135 69.74 10.33 23.61
CA GLN A 135 70.66 9.22 23.38
C GLN A 135 71.72 9.56 22.33
N ALA A 136 71.35 10.25 21.25
CA ALA A 136 72.29 10.70 20.22
C ALA A 136 73.34 11.66 20.80
N GLU A 137 72.94 12.57 21.69
CA GLU A 137 73.87 13.47 22.39
C GLU A 137 74.87 12.71 23.26
N VAL A 138 74.39 11.75 24.06
CA VAL A 138 75.24 10.89 24.90
C VAL A 138 76.24 10.10 24.04
N ILE A 139 75.79 9.49 22.93
CA ILE A 139 76.65 8.76 22.00
C ILE A 139 77.72 9.67 21.41
N ASN A 140 77.34 10.87 20.96
CA ASN A 140 78.29 11.84 20.40
C ASN A 140 79.35 12.24 21.44
N ASN A 141 78.94 12.47 22.69
CA ASN A 141 79.86 12.77 23.79
C ASN A 141 80.82 11.60 24.08
N HIS A 142 80.32 10.37 24.15
CA HIS A 142 81.16 9.18 24.32
C HIS A 142 82.15 9.00 23.16
N SER A 143 81.70 9.20 21.92
CA SER A 143 82.57 9.09 20.73
C SER A 143 83.72 10.10 20.77
N LYS A 144 83.48 11.33 21.26
CA LYS A 144 84.55 12.34 21.45
C LYS A 144 85.58 11.87 22.47
N VAL A 145 85.14 11.32 23.61
CA VAL A 145 86.04 10.80 24.66
C VAL A 145 86.89 9.64 24.12
N ILE A 146 86.27 8.69 23.42
CA ILE A 146 86.99 7.56 22.81
C ILE A 146 88.05 8.06 21.82
N ASN A 147 87.69 8.98 20.93
CA ASN A 147 88.65 9.54 19.97
C ASN A 147 89.82 10.25 20.65
N HIS A 148 89.59 10.93 21.77
CA HIS A 148 90.66 11.56 22.53
C HIS A 148 91.61 10.54 23.17
N LEU A 149 91.07 9.43 23.69
CA LEU A 149 91.87 8.35 24.29
C LEU A 149 92.75 7.61 23.26
N PHE A 150 92.32 7.51 22.00
CA PHE A 150 93.11 6.91 20.91
C PHE A 150 94.22 7.82 20.36
N GLN A 151 94.24 9.11 20.73
CA GLN A 151 95.25 10.08 20.29
C GLN A 151 96.42 10.25 21.26
N ILE A 152 96.43 9.49 22.37
CA ILE A 152 97.52 9.38 23.35
C ILE A 152 98.33 8.13 23.02
#